data_AF-A0A1I2JYW5-F1
#
_entry.id   AF-A0A1I2JYW5-F1
#
_cell.length_a   1.000
_cell.length_b   1.000
_cell.length_c   1.000
_cell.angle_alpha   90.00
_cell.angle_beta   90.00
_cell.angle_gamma   90.00
#
_symmetry.space_group_name_H-M   'P 1'
#
loop_
_entity.id
_entity.type
_entity.pdbx_description
1 polymer ?
#
loop_
_entity_poly.entity_id
_entity_poly.type
_entity_poly.pdbx_seq_one_letter_code
_entity_poly.pdbx_strand_id
1 'polypeptide(L)'
;MANSDSTITSLIRTAWRTAPPVLRRFAYGVWTVALVAVVLSGVADARNWWGGLQFTTNIIAELVCGLFALPAALVIIARLADYQVQELERVRLEARYGAALEQLTSSVRTTGDYVQELVQEVTDSTNAFVTAVRIVNGGLADPDAAIESAHLLQAQMDRQQWLFYERVVTPLRIDGNQLRAVFGELVRHGEQTAQAAQFERLWNDIEAVLRHHRQTMAAGYQEFARGGTPTANRATRMRNVAIEHLQSVDHLLHLCDELKAFANEVRPQLARADLSVGRPGR
;
A
#
# COMPACT_ATOMS: atom_id res chain seq x y z
N MET A 1 5.77 18.65 14.77
CA MET A 1 6.31 19.77 15.58
C MET A 1 7.49 19.24 16.37
N ALA A 2 8.71 19.54 15.95
CA ALA A 2 9.93 19.14 16.64
C ALA A 2 10.18 20.12 17.78
N ASN A 3 10.21 19.63 19.02
CA ASN A 3 10.61 20.43 20.18
C ASN A 3 12.11 20.75 20.08
N SER A 4 12.43 22.01 19.83
CA SER A 4 13.80 22.55 19.66
C SER A 4 14.62 22.63 20.95
N ASP A 5 14.12 22.09 22.08
CA ASP A 5 14.75 22.19 23.41
C ASP A 5 15.51 20.93 23.83
N SER A 6 15.89 20.05 22.90
CA SER A 6 16.71 18.87 23.22
C SER A 6 18.18 19.25 23.40
N THR A 7 18.54 19.75 24.58
CA THR A 7 19.94 19.91 25.02
C THR A 7 20.79 18.67 24.70
N ILE A 8 22.05 18.84 24.31
CA ILE A 8 23.01 17.75 23.99
C ILE A 8 22.98 16.63 25.06
N THR A 9 22.81 17.01 26.33
CA THR A 9 22.70 16.10 27.47
C THR A 9 21.46 15.20 27.43
N SER A 10 20.31 15.69 26.96
CA SER A 10 19.09 14.88 26.81
C SER A 10 19.19 13.90 25.64
N LEU A 11 19.88 14.29 24.57
CA LEU A 11 20.21 13.40 23.44
C LEU A 11 21.11 12.26 23.88
N ILE A 12 22.18 12.54 24.65
CA ILE A 12 23.11 11.52 25.17
C ILE A 12 22.40 10.58 26.15
N ARG A 13 21.56 11.12 27.06
CA ARG A 13 20.84 10.31 28.04
C ARG A 13 19.83 9.37 27.39
N THR A 14 19.11 9.87 26.38
CA THR A 14 18.16 9.07 25.61
C THR A 14 18.90 8.03 24.77
N ALA A 15 19.98 8.44 24.09
CA ALA A 15 20.85 7.58 23.30
C ALA A 15 21.37 6.36 24.08
N TRP A 16 21.82 6.59 25.33
CA TRP A 16 22.32 5.54 26.21
C TRP A 16 21.24 4.58 26.69
N ARG A 17 20.03 5.07 26.98
CA ARG A 17 18.93 4.23 27.47
C ARG A 17 18.44 3.23 26.43
N THR A 18 18.41 3.64 25.17
CA THR A 18 17.87 2.84 24.08
C THR A 18 18.98 2.06 23.34
N ALA A 19 20.26 2.28 23.65
CA ALA A 19 21.39 1.58 23.01
C ALA A 19 21.34 0.05 23.23
N PRO A 20 21.78 -0.74 22.23
CA PRO A 20 21.81 -2.20 22.33
C PRO A 20 22.56 -2.66 23.60
N PRO A 21 22.05 -3.70 24.31
CA PRO A 21 22.64 -4.14 25.58
C PRO A 21 24.10 -4.60 25.43
N VAL A 22 24.50 -5.08 24.26
CA VAL A 22 25.88 -5.47 23.94
C VAL A 22 26.81 -4.26 23.93
N LEU A 23 26.41 -3.16 23.30
CA LEU A 23 27.16 -1.90 23.23
C LEU A 23 27.32 -1.26 24.61
N ARG A 24 26.27 -1.32 25.44
CA ARG A 24 26.34 -0.87 26.84
C ARG A 24 27.32 -1.70 27.66
N ARG A 25 27.30 -3.04 27.52
CA ARG A 25 28.25 -3.93 28.22
C ARG A 25 29.69 -3.65 27.82
N PHE A 26 29.94 -3.45 26.53
CA PHE A 26 31.26 -3.08 26.02
C PHE A 26 31.73 -1.74 26.60
N ALA A 27 30.89 -0.70 26.54
CA ALA A 27 31.22 0.62 27.07
C ALA A 27 31.46 0.59 28.59
N TYR A 28 30.66 -0.16 29.36
CA TYR A 28 30.94 -0.37 30.78
C TYR A 28 32.29 -1.06 30.99
N GLY A 29 32.59 -2.12 30.24
CA GLY A 29 33.90 -2.80 30.33
C GLY A 29 35.07 -1.86 30.08
N VAL A 30 35.00 -1.06 29.02
CA VAL A 30 36.05 -0.10 28.65
C VAL A 30 36.20 1.00 29.70
N TRP A 31 35.11 1.57 30.21
CA TRP A 31 35.18 2.58 31.28
C TRP A 31 35.69 2.00 32.61
N THR A 32 35.40 0.73 32.90
CA THR A 32 35.93 0.08 34.10
C THR A 32 37.46 -0.04 34.00
N VAL A 33 37.97 -0.45 32.83
CA VAL A 33 39.41 -0.50 32.55
C VAL A 33 40.03 0.90 32.62
N ALA A 34 39.37 1.91 32.04
CA ALA A 34 39.82 3.30 32.08
C ALA A 34 39.90 3.84 33.52
N LEU A 35 38.88 3.56 34.34
CA LEU A 35 38.85 3.95 35.75
C LEU A 35 39.99 3.31 36.54
N VAL A 36 40.22 2.01 36.35
CA VAL A 36 41.35 1.30 36.98
C VAL A 36 42.68 1.90 36.54
N ALA A 37 42.84 2.21 35.26
CA ALA A 37 44.05 2.86 34.75
C ALA A 37 44.28 4.25 35.38
N VAL A 38 43.23 5.08 35.51
CA VAL A 38 43.30 6.38 36.18
C VAL A 38 43.71 6.25 37.64
N VAL A 39 43.09 5.31 38.39
CA VAL A 39 43.41 5.09 39.80
C VAL A 39 44.87 4.63 39.96
N LEU A 40 45.33 3.69 39.14
CA LEU A 40 46.71 3.22 39.17
C LEU A 40 47.71 4.33 38.81
N SER A 41 47.40 5.14 37.80
CA SER A 41 48.22 6.30 37.43
C SER A 41 48.30 7.34 38.54
N GLY A 42 47.18 7.67 39.18
CA GLY A 42 47.15 8.59 40.31
C GLY A 42 47.92 8.08 41.54
N VAL A 43 47.85 6.77 41.82
CA VAL A 43 48.65 6.14 42.89
C VAL A 43 50.14 6.15 42.56
N ALA A 44 50.52 5.89 41.30
CA ALA A 44 51.90 5.97 40.85
C ALA A 44 52.44 7.41 40.93
N ASP A 45 51.60 8.40 40.64
CA ASP A 45 51.94 9.81 40.74
C ASP A 45 52.13 10.26 42.19
N ALA A 46 51.22 9.87 43.09
CA ALA A 46 51.33 10.15 44.51
C ALA A 46 52.59 9.53 45.17
N ARG A 47 53.12 8.43 44.61
CA ARG A 47 54.38 7.80 45.05
C ARG A 47 55.62 8.33 44.32
N ASN A 48 55.46 9.34 43.48
CA ASN A 48 56.52 9.93 42.66
C ASN A 48 57.25 8.90 41.77
N TRP A 49 56.56 7.82 41.38
CA TRP A 49 57.13 6.75 40.55
C TRP A 49 57.44 7.22 39.13
N TRP A 50 56.86 8.34 38.70
CA TRP A 50 57.08 8.94 37.39
C TRP A 50 58.31 9.85 37.30
N GLY A 51 59.11 9.96 38.36
CA GLY A 51 60.28 10.85 38.43
C GLY A 51 61.24 10.69 37.24
N GLY A 52 61.05 11.51 36.20
CA GLY A 52 61.86 11.53 34.97
C GLY A 52 61.15 11.06 33.68
N LEU A 53 59.94 10.52 33.74
CA LEU A 53 59.24 9.88 32.60
C LEU A 53 57.98 10.66 32.16
N GLN A 54 58.12 11.95 31.86
CA GLN A 54 57.01 12.82 31.40
C GLN A 54 56.33 12.32 30.10
N PHE A 55 57.05 11.59 29.26
CA PHE A 55 56.52 11.00 28.03
C PHE A 55 55.46 9.92 28.33
N THR A 56 55.70 9.10 29.34
CA THR A 56 54.84 7.95 29.68
C THR A 56 53.53 8.41 30.33
N THR A 57 53.57 9.44 31.18
CA THR A 57 52.36 10.03 31.76
C THR A 57 51.48 10.69 30.70
N ASN A 58 52.07 11.34 29.69
CA ASN A 58 51.32 11.94 28.59
C ASN A 58 50.61 10.88 27.72
N ILE A 59 51.30 9.79 27.39
CA ILE A 59 50.69 8.66 26.65
C ILE A 59 49.53 8.05 27.43
N ILE A 60 49.69 7.85 28.76
CA ILE A 60 48.63 7.27 29.57
C ILE A 60 47.42 8.22 29.66
N ALA A 61 47.64 9.53 29.76
CA ALA A 61 46.57 10.52 29.76
C ALA A 61 45.79 10.51 28.43
N GLU A 62 46.47 10.45 27.28
CA GLU A 62 45.82 10.32 25.97
C GLU A 62 45.07 9.00 25.83
N LEU A 63 45.64 7.89 26.32
CA LEU A 63 45.02 6.57 26.29
C LEU A 63 43.73 6.55 27.14
N VAL A 64 43.77 7.13 28.33
CA VAL A 64 42.59 7.29 29.21
C VAL A 64 41.53 8.15 28.55
N CYS A 65 41.91 9.29 27.97
CA CYS A 65 40.99 10.15 27.22
C CYS A 65 40.32 9.39 26.07
N GLY A 66 41.10 8.63 25.30
CA GLY A 66 40.60 7.76 24.24
C GLY A 66 39.63 6.70 24.76
N LEU A 67 39.97 6.01 25.85
CA LEU A 67 39.10 4.98 26.46
C LEU A 67 37.75 5.53 26.94
N PHE A 68 37.66 6.81 27.32
CA PHE A 68 36.39 7.45 27.64
C PHE A 68 35.64 7.98 26.43
N ALA A 69 36.34 8.62 25.48
CA ALA A 69 35.75 9.28 24.32
C ALA A 69 35.25 8.29 23.25
N LEU A 70 35.98 7.21 22.99
CA LEU A 70 35.70 6.27 21.90
C LEU A 70 34.36 5.52 22.09
N PRO A 71 34.02 4.98 23.29
CA PRO A 71 32.72 4.37 23.52
C PRO A 71 31.55 5.36 23.43
N ALA A 72 31.76 6.60 23.88
CA ALA A 72 30.75 7.66 23.78
C ALA A 72 30.47 8.02 22.31
N ALA A 73 31.53 8.18 21.51
CA ALA A 73 31.43 8.41 20.08
C ALA A 73 30.71 7.25 19.36
N LEU A 74 31.05 6.00 19.70
CA LEU A 74 30.39 4.81 19.15
C LEU A 74 28.89 4.76 19.43
N VAL A 75 28.45 5.11 20.64
CA VAL A 75 27.02 5.15 20.99
C VAL A 75 26.28 6.26 20.22
N ILE A 76 26.91 7.41 20.06
CA ILE A 76 26.34 8.53 19.30
C ILE A 76 26.25 8.19 17.81
N ILE A 77 27.29 7.59 17.24
CA ILE A 77 27.33 7.15 15.83
C ILE A 77 26.30 6.04 15.58
N ALA A 78 26.18 5.05 16.47
CA ALA A 78 25.17 3.99 16.34
C ALA A 78 23.74 4.55 16.34
N ARG A 79 23.49 5.58 17.16
CA ARG A 79 22.21 6.30 17.16
C ARG A 79 21.94 7.06 15.89
N LEU A 80 22.94 7.79 15.40
CA LEU A 80 22.83 8.51 14.13
C LEU A 80 22.58 7.55 12.98
N ALA A 81 23.24 6.39 12.97
CA ALA A 81 23.00 5.33 12.00
C ALA A 81 21.58 4.77 12.08
N ASP A 82 21.09 4.43 13.28
CA ASP A 82 19.71 3.95 13.49
C ASP A 82 18.66 4.97 13.03
N TYR A 83 18.86 6.26 13.35
CA TYR A 83 17.98 7.34 12.89
C TYR A 83 18.02 7.51 11.37
N GLN A 84 19.21 7.44 10.75
CA GLN A 84 19.33 7.53 9.30
C GLN A 84 18.70 6.33 8.59
N VAL A 85 18.81 5.12 9.16
CA VAL A 85 18.15 3.93 8.60
C VAL A 85 16.63 4.07 8.68
N GLN A 86 16.08 4.52 9.81
CA GLN A 86 14.65 4.73 9.96
C GLN A 86 14.11 5.80 9.01
N GLU A 87 14.84 6.90 8.83
CA GLU A 87 14.44 7.97 7.90
C GLU A 87 14.51 7.49 6.43
N LEU A 88 15.56 6.74 6.07
CA LEU A 88 15.69 6.13 4.73
C LEU A 88 14.60 5.09 4.46
N GLU A 89 14.23 4.28 5.46
CA GLU A 89 13.13 3.33 5.37
C GLU A 89 11.80 4.03 5.14
N ARG A 90 11.55 5.13 5.86
CA ARG A 90 10.34 5.94 5.73
C ARG A 90 10.23 6.56 4.33
N VAL A 91 11.28 7.22 3.84
CA VAL A 91 11.29 7.79 2.48
C VAL A 91 11.08 6.71 1.42
N ARG A 92 11.69 5.53 1.58
CA ARG A 92 11.47 4.40 0.66
C ARG A 92 10.05 3.84 0.73
N LEU A 93 9.41 3.89 1.88
CA LEU A 93 8.03 3.42 2.06
C LEU A 93 7.06 4.42 1.43
N GLU A 94 7.25 5.72 1.65
CA GLU A 94 6.47 6.79 1.01
C GLU A 94 6.59 6.76 -0.52
N ALA A 95 7.80 6.58 -1.06
CA ALA A 95 8.01 6.45 -2.50
C ALA A 95 7.31 5.20 -3.08
N ARG A 96 7.38 4.06 -2.37
CA ARG A 96 6.67 2.83 -2.77
C ARG A 96 5.15 3.01 -2.73
N TYR A 97 4.65 3.73 -1.73
CA TYR A 97 3.24 4.07 -1.63
C TYR A 97 2.77 4.96 -2.77
N GLY A 98 3.51 6.04 -3.07
CA GLY A 98 3.21 6.93 -4.20
C GLY A 98 3.19 6.19 -5.54
N ALA A 99 4.18 5.32 -5.78
CA ALA A 99 4.25 4.50 -7.00
C ALA A 99 3.08 3.50 -7.08
N ALA A 100 2.73 2.82 -5.99
CA ALA A 100 1.61 1.89 -5.95
C ALA A 100 0.27 2.60 -6.19
N LEU A 101 0.07 3.79 -5.62
CA LEU A 101 -1.12 4.61 -5.84
C LEU A 101 -1.24 5.06 -7.30
N GLU A 102 -0.13 5.47 -7.91
CA GLU A 102 -0.09 5.87 -9.32
C GLU A 102 -0.39 4.70 -10.26
N GLN A 103 0.20 3.53 -9.99
CA GLN A 103 -0.05 2.32 -10.75
C GLN A 103 -1.53 1.90 -10.67
N LEU A 104 -2.10 1.89 -9.45
CA LEU A 104 -3.53 1.61 -9.26
C LEU A 104 -4.41 2.63 -9.98
N THR A 105 -4.08 3.93 -9.91
CA THR A 105 -4.86 4.98 -10.58
C THR A 105 -4.83 4.80 -12.10
N SER A 106 -3.69 4.43 -12.67
CA SER A 106 -3.55 4.13 -14.10
C SER A 106 -4.38 2.90 -14.50
N SER A 107 -4.34 1.86 -13.68
CA SER A 107 -5.11 0.62 -13.86
C SER A 107 -6.62 0.87 -13.80
N VAL A 108 -7.06 1.67 -12.84
CA VAL A 108 -8.46 2.12 -12.68
C VAL A 108 -8.91 2.96 -13.85
N ARG A 109 -8.06 3.88 -14.33
CA ARG A 109 -8.38 4.68 -15.51
C ARG A 109 -8.51 3.82 -16.76
N THR A 110 -7.55 2.94 -17.01
CA THR A 110 -7.57 2.00 -18.14
C THR A 110 -8.80 1.09 -18.08
N THR A 111 -9.15 0.63 -16.88
CA THR A 111 -10.37 -0.12 -16.63
C THR A 111 -11.61 0.72 -16.96
N GLY A 112 -11.70 1.95 -16.46
CA GLY A 112 -12.84 2.83 -16.70
C GLY A 112 -13.04 3.09 -18.19
N ASP A 113 -11.97 3.47 -18.90
CA ASP A 113 -11.99 3.72 -20.34
C ASP A 113 -12.46 2.46 -21.11
N TYR A 114 -11.93 1.28 -20.75
CA TYR A 114 -12.30 0.01 -21.38
C TYR A 114 -13.73 -0.41 -21.07
N VAL A 115 -14.16 -0.32 -19.80
CA VAL A 115 -15.52 -0.66 -19.39
C VAL A 115 -16.52 0.29 -20.04
N GLN A 116 -16.22 1.57 -20.16
CA GLN A 116 -17.10 2.54 -20.81
C GLN A 116 -17.29 2.25 -22.31
N GLU A 117 -16.23 1.83 -23.02
CA GLU A 117 -16.31 1.37 -24.41
C GLU A 117 -17.19 0.11 -24.53
N LEU A 118 -17.01 -0.87 -23.64
CA LEU A 118 -17.79 -2.11 -23.63
C LEU A 118 -19.26 -1.90 -23.25
N VAL A 119 -19.54 -1.00 -22.30
CA VAL A 119 -20.90 -0.70 -21.83
C VAL A 119 -21.79 -0.27 -22.97
N GLN A 120 -21.27 0.53 -23.91
CA GLN A 120 -22.08 0.97 -25.04
C GLN A 120 -22.53 -0.22 -25.90
N GLU A 121 -21.60 -1.09 -26.29
CA GLU A 121 -21.90 -2.27 -27.12
C GLU A 121 -22.83 -3.27 -26.41
N VAL A 122 -22.60 -3.51 -25.12
CA VAL A 122 -23.40 -4.43 -24.30
C VAL A 122 -24.78 -3.86 -24.03
N THR A 123 -24.89 -2.55 -23.80
CA THR A 123 -26.18 -1.87 -23.59
C THR A 123 -27.03 -1.94 -24.84
N ASP A 124 -26.45 -1.68 -26.01
CA ASP A 124 -27.18 -1.72 -27.28
C ASP A 124 -27.71 -3.12 -27.59
N SER A 125 -26.87 -4.15 -27.38
CA SER A 125 -27.25 -5.55 -27.57
C SER A 125 -28.26 -6.04 -26.53
N THR A 126 -28.09 -5.64 -25.27
CA THR A 126 -29.05 -5.96 -24.20
C THR A 126 -30.40 -5.30 -24.46
N ASN A 127 -30.42 -4.04 -24.90
CA ASN A 127 -31.66 -3.35 -25.26
C ASN A 127 -32.36 -4.00 -26.46
N ALA A 128 -31.60 -4.41 -27.48
CA ALA A 128 -32.13 -5.16 -28.61
C ALA A 128 -32.77 -6.49 -28.14
N PHE A 129 -32.08 -7.23 -27.28
CA PHE A 129 -32.60 -8.47 -26.69
C PHE A 129 -33.85 -8.25 -25.84
N VAL A 130 -33.83 -7.27 -24.92
CA VAL A 130 -34.98 -6.94 -24.06
C VAL A 130 -36.21 -6.57 -24.90
N THR A 131 -35.99 -5.86 -26.01
CA THR A 131 -37.05 -5.48 -26.96
C THR A 131 -37.59 -6.70 -27.70
N ALA A 132 -36.71 -7.60 -28.18
CA ALA A 132 -37.08 -8.82 -28.89
C ALA A 132 -37.82 -9.83 -27.99
N VAL A 133 -37.50 -9.87 -26.69
CA VAL A 133 -38.06 -10.81 -25.71
C VAL A 133 -39.38 -10.32 -25.10
N ARG A 134 -40.06 -9.36 -25.73
CA ARG A 134 -41.36 -8.86 -25.26
C ARG A 134 -42.40 -9.98 -25.23
N ILE A 135 -43.02 -10.18 -24.06
CA ILE A 135 -44.06 -11.19 -23.86
C ILE A 135 -45.43 -10.54 -24.12
N VAL A 136 -46.20 -11.11 -25.05
CA VAL A 136 -47.55 -10.67 -25.41
C VAL A 136 -48.48 -11.89 -25.33
N ASN A 137 -49.56 -11.79 -24.55
CA ASN A 137 -50.54 -12.87 -24.34
C ASN A 137 -49.91 -14.21 -23.88
N GLY A 138 -48.86 -14.15 -23.04
CA GLY A 138 -48.19 -15.35 -22.51
C GLY A 138 -47.20 -16.02 -23.47
N GLY A 139 -47.07 -15.53 -24.71
CA GLY A 139 -46.08 -15.96 -25.70
C GLY A 139 -45.05 -14.86 -26.00
N LEU A 140 -43.96 -15.23 -26.68
CA LEU A 140 -43.03 -14.26 -27.25
C LEU A 140 -43.70 -13.53 -28.42
N ALA A 141 -43.53 -12.21 -28.48
CA ALA A 141 -44.03 -11.41 -29.59
C ALA A 141 -43.32 -11.74 -30.91
N ASP A 142 -42.00 -11.99 -30.84
CA ASP A 142 -41.17 -12.36 -31.98
C ASP A 142 -40.13 -13.43 -31.56
N PRO A 143 -40.45 -14.73 -31.72
CA PRO A 143 -39.56 -15.81 -31.30
C PRO A 143 -38.23 -15.86 -32.06
N ASP A 144 -38.23 -15.50 -33.35
CA ASP A 144 -37.04 -15.58 -34.20
C ASP A 144 -36.07 -14.44 -33.86
N ALA A 145 -36.57 -13.20 -33.71
CA ALA A 145 -35.76 -12.08 -33.24
C ALA A 145 -35.24 -12.32 -31.81
N ALA A 146 -36.01 -12.97 -30.94
CA ALA A 146 -35.59 -13.34 -29.59
C ALA A 146 -34.44 -14.37 -29.60
N ILE A 147 -34.43 -15.33 -30.53
CA ILE A 147 -33.34 -16.30 -30.68
C ILE A 147 -32.09 -15.63 -31.25
N GLU A 148 -32.23 -14.82 -32.30
CA GLU A 148 -31.11 -14.12 -32.93
C GLU A 148 -30.41 -13.17 -31.93
N SER A 149 -31.19 -12.35 -31.24
CA SER A 149 -30.66 -11.44 -30.21
C SER A 149 -30.06 -12.19 -29.01
N ALA A 150 -30.62 -13.35 -28.62
CA ALA A 150 -30.02 -14.20 -27.59
C ALA A 150 -28.65 -14.74 -28.00
N HIS A 151 -28.49 -15.15 -29.26
CA HIS A 151 -27.21 -15.63 -29.78
C HIS A 151 -26.17 -14.53 -29.88
N LEU A 152 -26.56 -13.33 -30.34
CA LEU A 152 -25.67 -12.17 -30.38
C LEU A 152 -25.21 -11.75 -28.98
N LEU A 153 -26.14 -11.69 -28.02
CA LEU A 153 -25.83 -11.37 -26.63
C LEU A 153 -24.93 -12.44 -26.00
N GLN A 154 -25.18 -13.72 -26.25
CA GLN A 154 -24.30 -14.81 -25.78
C GLN A 154 -22.89 -14.70 -26.34
N ALA A 155 -22.74 -14.49 -27.66
CA ALA A 155 -21.45 -14.36 -28.30
C ALA A 155 -20.66 -13.16 -27.77
N GLN A 156 -21.35 -12.05 -27.48
CA GLN A 156 -20.74 -10.91 -26.82
C GLN A 156 -20.35 -11.22 -25.38
N MET A 157 -21.23 -11.81 -24.58
CA MET A 157 -20.94 -12.19 -23.19
C MET A 157 -19.70 -13.10 -23.09
N ASP A 158 -19.55 -14.09 -23.97
CA ASP A 158 -18.38 -14.98 -23.98
C ASP A 158 -17.08 -14.24 -24.27
N ARG A 159 -17.08 -13.36 -25.29
CA ARG A 159 -15.92 -12.52 -25.63
C ARG A 159 -15.59 -11.54 -24.51
N GLN A 160 -16.61 -10.92 -23.93
CA GLN A 160 -16.52 -9.92 -22.88
C GLN A 160 -16.01 -10.54 -21.57
N GLN A 161 -16.47 -11.75 -21.21
CA GLN A 161 -16.08 -12.42 -19.97
C GLN A 161 -14.57 -12.67 -19.90
N TRP A 162 -13.98 -13.11 -21.01
CA TRP A 162 -12.54 -13.36 -21.09
C TRP A 162 -11.75 -12.06 -20.98
N LEU A 163 -12.12 -11.04 -21.79
CA LEU A 163 -11.42 -9.77 -21.81
C LEU A 163 -11.58 -8.98 -20.50
N PHE A 164 -12.76 -9.02 -19.88
CA PHE A 164 -13.00 -8.39 -18.58
C PHE A 164 -12.12 -9.01 -17.49
N TYR A 165 -11.97 -10.34 -17.48
CA TYR A 165 -11.11 -10.99 -16.51
C TYR A 165 -9.62 -10.65 -16.70
N GLU A 166 -9.15 -10.67 -17.95
CA GLU A 166 -7.75 -10.43 -18.28
C GLU A 166 -7.38 -8.95 -18.13
N ARG A 167 -8.22 -8.03 -18.59
CA ARG A 167 -7.91 -6.60 -18.70
C ARG A 167 -8.38 -5.76 -17.53
N VAL A 168 -9.40 -6.21 -16.80
CA VAL A 168 -9.98 -5.44 -15.69
C VAL A 168 -9.69 -6.11 -14.36
N VAL A 169 -10.13 -7.35 -14.17
CA VAL A 169 -10.07 -8.01 -12.86
C VAL A 169 -8.63 -8.28 -12.42
N THR A 170 -7.79 -8.76 -13.33
CA THR A 170 -6.42 -9.18 -12.98
C THR A 170 -5.53 -7.99 -12.63
N PRO A 171 -5.44 -6.93 -13.44
CA PRO A 171 -4.60 -5.76 -13.13
C PRO A 171 -5.07 -5.06 -11.84
N LEU A 172 -6.38 -4.80 -11.71
CA LEU A 172 -6.92 -4.19 -10.50
C LEU A 172 -6.54 -4.98 -9.25
N ARG A 173 -6.69 -6.32 -9.28
CA ARG A 173 -6.33 -7.16 -8.12
C ARG A 173 -4.85 -7.14 -7.80
N ILE A 174 -3.97 -7.15 -8.79
CA ILE A 174 -2.53 -7.08 -8.56
C ILE A 174 -2.18 -5.75 -7.89
N ASP A 175 -2.63 -4.65 -8.48
CA ASP A 175 -2.30 -3.30 -8.01
C ASP A 175 -2.95 -2.99 -6.65
N GLY A 176 -4.21 -3.41 -6.47
CA GLY A 176 -4.95 -3.27 -5.21
C GLY A 176 -4.32 -4.06 -4.08
N ASN A 177 -3.88 -5.30 -4.32
CA ASN A 177 -3.16 -6.09 -3.31
C ASN A 177 -1.79 -5.50 -2.99
N GLN A 178 -1.09 -4.93 -3.98
CA GLN A 178 0.17 -4.24 -3.75
C GLN A 178 -0.03 -3.00 -2.86
N LEU A 179 -1.05 -2.19 -3.12
CA LEU A 179 -1.36 -1.02 -2.30
C LEU A 179 -1.80 -1.44 -0.88
N ARG A 180 -2.58 -2.52 -0.76
CA ARG A 180 -2.97 -3.12 0.52
C ARG A 180 -1.78 -3.55 1.37
N ALA A 181 -0.78 -4.19 0.74
CA ALA A 181 0.45 -4.59 1.42
C ALA A 181 1.21 -3.37 1.96
N VAL A 182 1.31 -2.30 1.16
CA VAL A 182 1.96 -1.04 1.58
C VAL A 182 1.21 -0.37 2.73
N PHE A 183 -0.12 -0.34 2.71
CA PHE A 183 -0.92 0.14 3.85
C PHE A 183 -0.68 -0.69 5.11
N GLY A 184 -0.56 -2.01 4.98
CA GLY A 184 -0.21 -2.89 6.09
C GLY A 184 1.15 -2.55 6.71
N GLU A 185 2.13 -2.14 5.91
CA GLU A 185 3.43 -1.66 6.37
C GLU A 185 3.31 -0.28 7.05
N LEU A 186 2.61 0.68 6.44
CA LEU A 186 2.39 2.03 7.02
C LEU A 186 1.69 1.98 8.38
N VAL A 187 0.67 1.14 8.53
CA VAL A 187 -0.05 0.95 9.81
C VAL A 187 0.88 0.37 10.88
N ARG A 188 1.77 -0.56 10.54
CA ARG A 188 2.78 -1.11 11.48
C ARG A 188 3.78 -0.06 11.95
N HIS A 189 4.07 0.93 11.12
CA HIS A 189 4.93 2.07 11.46
C HIS A 189 4.18 3.21 12.17
N GLY A 190 2.90 3.02 12.52
CA GLY A 190 2.10 3.98 13.29
C GLY A 190 1.52 5.13 12.46
N GLU A 191 1.54 5.01 11.13
CA GLU A 191 1.01 6.04 10.22
C GLU A 191 -0.42 5.76 9.73
N GLN A 192 -1.16 6.85 9.56
CA GLN A 192 -2.49 7.04 8.94
C GLN A 192 -3.44 5.83 8.84
N THR A 193 -4.26 5.65 9.88
CA THR A 193 -5.32 4.61 9.96
C THR A 193 -6.59 4.93 9.18
N ALA A 194 -6.94 6.21 9.00
CA ALA A 194 -8.20 6.60 8.36
C ALA A 194 -8.20 6.35 6.84
N GLN A 195 -7.11 6.66 6.15
CA GLN A 195 -6.97 6.43 4.72
C GLN A 195 -6.87 4.94 4.39
N ALA A 196 -6.13 4.18 5.19
CA ALA A 196 -6.09 2.72 5.08
C ALA A 196 -7.48 2.11 5.26
N ALA A 197 -8.26 2.57 6.24
CA ALA A 197 -9.63 2.10 6.47
C ALA A 197 -10.61 2.53 5.36
N GLN A 198 -10.40 3.70 4.75
CA GLN A 198 -11.20 4.13 3.60
C GLN A 198 -10.88 3.31 2.35
N PHE A 199 -9.59 3.10 2.05
CA PHE A 199 -9.15 2.24 0.96
C PHE A 199 -9.65 0.81 1.12
N GLU A 200 -9.52 0.22 2.31
CA GLU A 200 -10.02 -1.14 2.58
C GLU A 200 -11.53 -1.26 2.35
N ARG A 201 -12.32 -0.24 2.71
CA ARG A 201 -13.76 -0.24 2.41
C ARG A 201 -14.02 -0.24 0.92
N LEU A 202 -13.46 0.74 0.19
CA LEU A 202 -13.58 0.83 -1.27
C LEU A 202 -13.12 -0.45 -1.97
N TRP A 203 -12.01 -1.02 -1.53
CA TRP A 203 -11.46 -2.25 -2.11
C TRP A 203 -12.38 -3.46 -1.89
N ASN A 204 -12.92 -3.61 -0.68
CA ASN A 204 -13.87 -4.68 -0.38
C ASN A 204 -15.17 -4.55 -1.21
N ASP A 205 -15.63 -3.32 -1.44
CA ASP A 205 -16.80 -3.05 -2.28
C ASP A 205 -16.52 -3.41 -3.74
N ILE A 206 -15.35 -3.05 -4.28
CA ILE A 206 -14.90 -3.46 -5.62
C ILE A 206 -14.85 -4.99 -5.72
N GLU A 207 -14.24 -5.68 -4.75
CA GLU A 207 -14.19 -7.14 -4.76
C GLU A 207 -15.58 -7.80 -4.64
N ALA A 208 -16.51 -7.17 -3.92
CA ALA A 208 -17.89 -7.64 -3.83
C ALA A 208 -18.59 -7.53 -5.20
N VAL A 209 -18.45 -6.39 -5.87
CA VAL A 209 -19.04 -6.15 -7.20
C VAL A 209 -18.44 -7.07 -8.25
N LEU A 210 -17.12 -7.25 -8.27
CA LEU A 210 -16.47 -8.18 -9.20
C LEU A 210 -16.94 -9.63 -9.00
N ARG A 211 -17.16 -10.05 -7.75
CA ARG A 211 -17.74 -11.38 -7.45
C ARG A 211 -19.19 -11.48 -7.93
N HIS A 212 -19.99 -10.45 -7.69
CA HIS A 212 -21.38 -10.40 -8.14
C HIS A 212 -21.49 -10.41 -9.68
N HIS A 213 -20.65 -9.64 -10.37
CA HIS A 213 -20.56 -9.62 -11.82
C HIS A 213 -20.23 -11.01 -12.38
N ARG A 214 -19.24 -11.71 -11.80
CA ARG A 214 -18.90 -13.09 -12.19
C ARG A 214 -20.09 -14.04 -12.03
N GLN A 215 -20.83 -13.94 -10.93
CA GLN A 215 -22.00 -14.78 -10.68
C GLN A 215 -23.10 -14.51 -11.71
N THR A 216 -23.35 -13.24 -12.02
CA THR A 216 -24.31 -12.80 -13.03
C THR A 216 -23.95 -13.31 -14.41
N MET A 217 -22.67 -13.21 -14.80
CA MET A 217 -22.16 -13.77 -16.06
C MET A 217 -22.35 -15.28 -16.14
N ALA A 218 -22.06 -16.01 -15.06
CA ALA A 218 -22.25 -17.46 -15.02
C ALA A 218 -23.73 -17.85 -15.13
N ALA A 219 -24.63 -17.12 -14.47
CA ALA A 219 -26.08 -17.31 -14.58
C ALA A 219 -26.57 -17.03 -16.00
N GLY A 220 -26.05 -15.97 -16.64
CA GLY A 220 -26.34 -15.64 -18.03
C GLY A 220 -25.94 -16.77 -18.96
N TYR A 221 -24.68 -17.20 -18.89
CA TYR A 221 -24.19 -18.31 -19.70
C TYR A 221 -25.08 -19.55 -19.60
N GLN A 222 -25.53 -19.91 -18.39
CA GLN A 222 -26.44 -21.05 -18.19
C GLN A 222 -27.81 -20.85 -18.84
N GLU A 223 -28.37 -19.64 -18.82
CA GLU A 223 -29.68 -19.37 -19.42
C GLU A 223 -29.60 -19.21 -20.95
N PHE A 224 -28.51 -18.65 -21.49
CA PHE A 224 -28.29 -18.50 -22.94
C PHE A 224 -27.85 -19.82 -23.61
N ALA A 225 -26.97 -20.60 -22.99
CA ALA A 225 -26.42 -21.83 -23.58
C ALA A 225 -27.40 -23.01 -23.72
N ARG A 226 -28.61 -22.93 -23.14
CA ARG A 226 -29.60 -24.02 -23.18
C ARG A 226 -30.19 -24.32 -24.57
N GLY A 227 -29.92 -23.50 -25.60
CA GLY A 227 -30.37 -23.72 -26.98
C GLY A 227 -31.90 -23.66 -27.17
N GLY A 228 -32.35 -23.58 -28.43
CA GLY A 228 -33.79 -23.59 -28.79
C GLY A 228 -34.57 -22.31 -28.43
N THR A 229 -35.85 -22.26 -28.82
CA THR A 229 -36.77 -21.15 -28.54
C THR A 229 -36.96 -20.95 -27.03
N PRO A 230 -36.69 -19.77 -26.46
CA PRO A 230 -36.88 -19.53 -25.04
C PRO A 230 -38.37 -19.57 -24.68
N THR A 231 -38.72 -20.28 -23.60
CA THR A 231 -40.06 -20.19 -23.00
C THR A 231 -40.26 -18.83 -22.34
N ALA A 232 -41.50 -18.35 -22.17
CA ALA A 232 -41.79 -17.06 -21.52
C ALA A 232 -41.08 -16.88 -20.15
N ASN A 233 -41.04 -17.95 -19.35
CA ASN A 233 -40.32 -17.95 -18.06
C ASN A 233 -38.80 -17.85 -18.23
N ARG A 234 -38.24 -18.53 -19.24
CA ARG A 234 -36.80 -18.47 -19.54
C ARG A 234 -36.41 -17.10 -20.08
N ALA A 235 -37.19 -16.57 -21.01
CA ALA A 235 -37.09 -15.21 -21.52
C ALA A 235 -37.05 -14.16 -20.40
N THR A 236 -37.94 -14.28 -19.41
CA THR A 236 -37.95 -13.38 -18.24
C THR A 236 -36.67 -13.49 -17.40
N ARG A 237 -36.15 -14.71 -17.18
CA ARG A 237 -34.88 -14.89 -16.45
C ARG A 237 -33.69 -14.33 -17.21
N MET A 238 -33.59 -14.58 -18.52
CA MET A 238 -32.55 -14.03 -19.38
C MET A 238 -32.59 -12.48 -19.35
N ARG A 239 -33.79 -11.89 -19.39
CA ARG A 239 -33.99 -10.44 -19.26
C ARG A 239 -33.46 -9.91 -17.93
N ASN A 240 -33.82 -10.54 -16.82
CA ASN A 240 -33.39 -10.10 -15.49
C ASN A 240 -31.87 -10.19 -15.33
N VAL A 241 -31.25 -11.28 -15.80
CA VAL A 241 -29.80 -11.43 -15.77
C VAL A 241 -29.09 -10.36 -16.61
N ALA A 242 -29.62 -10.01 -17.78
CA ALA A 242 -29.04 -8.96 -18.60
C ALA A 242 -29.14 -7.57 -17.93
N ILE A 243 -30.25 -7.28 -17.22
CA ILE A 243 -30.40 -6.06 -16.42
C ILE A 243 -29.42 -6.04 -15.24
N GLU A 244 -29.31 -7.14 -14.50
CA GLU A 244 -28.36 -7.28 -13.39
C GLU A 244 -26.91 -7.11 -13.87
N HIS A 245 -26.60 -7.61 -15.07
CA HIS A 245 -25.28 -7.43 -15.68
C HIS A 245 -24.97 -5.94 -15.89
N LEU A 246 -25.88 -5.18 -16.51
CA LEU A 246 -25.70 -3.73 -16.70
C LEU A 246 -25.52 -2.99 -15.37
N GLN A 247 -26.38 -3.29 -14.37
CA GLN A 247 -26.28 -2.68 -13.05
C GLN A 247 -24.94 -2.97 -12.35
N SER A 248 -24.42 -4.19 -12.49
CA SER A 248 -23.12 -4.56 -11.93
C SER A 248 -21.96 -3.79 -12.57
N VAL A 249 -22.07 -3.48 -13.86
CA VAL A 249 -21.06 -2.72 -14.61
C VAL A 249 -21.11 -1.23 -14.24
N ASP A 250 -22.30 -0.64 -14.15
CA ASP A 250 -22.50 0.73 -13.68
C ASP A 250 -21.94 0.93 -12.26
N HIS A 251 -22.21 -0.03 -11.36
CA HIS A 251 -21.69 0.02 -10.01
C HIS A 251 -20.16 -0.06 -9.99
N LEU A 252 -19.56 -0.89 -10.84
CA LEU A 252 -18.10 -0.99 -10.95
C LEU A 252 -17.49 0.33 -11.43
N LEU A 253 -18.09 0.99 -12.43
CA LEU A 253 -17.64 2.30 -12.92
C LEU A 253 -17.69 3.35 -11.80
N HIS A 254 -18.78 3.37 -11.03
CA HIS A 254 -18.91 4.28 -9.89
C HIS A 254 -17.79 4.07 -8.85
N LEU A 255 -17.50 2.82 -8.47
CA LEU A 255 -16.41 2.52 -7.53
C LEU A 255 -15.03 2.83 -8.09
N CYS A 256 -14.82 2.65 -9.40
CA CYS A 256 -13.59 3.09 -10.07
C CYS A 256 -13.42 4.62 -9.96
N ASP A 257 -14.48 5.39 -10.12
CA ASP A 257 -14.45 6.84 -9.95
C ASP A 257 -14.18 7.25 -8.49
N GLU A 258 -14.79 6.58 -7.52
CA GLU A 258 -14.50 6.81 -6.09
C GLU A 258 -13.04 6.49 -5.75
N LEU A 259 -12.50 5.39 -6.27
CA LEU A 259 -11.10 5.02 -6.07
C LEU A 259 -10.13 6.03 -6.70
N LYS A 260 -10.49 6.58 -7.86
CA LYS A 260 -9.75 7.67 -8.51
C LYS A 260 -9.82 8.97 -7.71
N ALA A 261 -10.98 9.31 -7.15
CA ALA A 261 -11.16 10.47 -6.27
C ALA A 261 -10.30 10.32 -5.00
N PHE A 262 -10.32 9.14 -4.39
CA PHE A 262 -9.46 8.81 -3.25
C PHE A 262 -7.98 9.02 -3.58
N ALA A 263 -7.50 8.51 -4.72
CA ALA A 263 -6.10 8.68 -5.12
C ALA A 263 -5.71 10.15 -5.32
N ASN A 264 -6.61 10.97 -5.87
CA ASN A 264 -6.39 12.41 -6.05
C ASN A 264 -6.39 13.19 -4.73
N GLU A 265 -7.12 12.73 -3.71
CA GLU A 265 -7.15 13.35 -2.37
C GLU A 265 -5.88 13.05 -1.56
N VAL A 266 -5.34 11.84 -1.72
CA VAL A 266 -4.15 11.37 -0.99
C VAL A 266 -2.85 11.93 -1.59
N ARG A 267 -2.74 12.00 -2.92
CA ARG A 267 -1.52 12.41 -3.65
C ARG A 267 -0.91 13.75 -3.18
N PRO A 268 -1.68 14.83 -2.91
CA PRO A 268 -1.14 16.10 -2.40
C PRO A 268 -0.56 16.00 -0.99
N GLN A 269 -1.01 15.03 -0.18
CA GLN A 269 -0.54 14.85 1.19
C GLN A 269 0.84 14.20 1.20
N LEU A 270 1.10 13.28 0.25
CA LEU A 270 2.42 12.68 0.03
C LEU A 270 3.43 13.69 -0.50
N ALA A 271 3.04 14.51 -1.50
CA ALA A 271 3.93 15.53 -2.06
C ALA A 271 4.35 16.60 -1.04
N ARG A 272 3.53 16.86 -0.01
CA ARG A 272 3.87 17.77 1.11
C ARG A 272 4.82 17.14 2.12
N ALA A 273 4.78 15.82 2.29
CA ALA A 273 5.72 15.10 3.16
C ALA A 273 7.15 15.19 2.61
N ASP A 274 7.33 14.94 1.31
CA ASP A 274 8.61 15.05 0.59
C ASP A 274 9.27 16.44 0.75
N LEU A 275 8.49 17.53 0.66
CA LEU A 275 8.99 18.90 0.78
C LEU A 275 9.38 19.28 2.23
N SER A 276 8.85 18.57 3.22
CA SER A 276 9.15 18.83 4.64
C SER A 276 10.43 18.14 5.13
N VAL A 277 10.82 17.04 4.50
CA VAL A 277 12.04 16.27 4.81
C VAL A 277 13.28 16.87 4.11
N GLY A 278 13.08 17.58 2.99
CA GLY A 278 14.15 18.14 2.17
C GLY A 278 14.79 19.48 2.60
N ARG A 279 14.42 20.08 3.74
CA ARG A 279 15.12 21.26 4.28
C ARG A 279 16.04 20.87 5.44
N PRO A 280 17.33 20.60 5.20
CA PRO A 280 18.30 20.71 6.27
C PRO A 280 18.24 22.16 6.77
N GLY A 281 17.95 22.33 8.05
CA GLY A 281 17.99 23.63 8.71
C GLY A 281 19.34 24.29 8.44
N ARG A 282 19.29 25.48 7.84
CA ARG A 282 20.40 26.43 7.86
C ARG A 282 20.49 27.06 9.24
#